data_AF-A0AAE1CT16-F1
#
_entry.id   AF-A0AAE1CT16-F1
#
_cell.length_a   1.000
_cell.length_b   1.000
_cell.length_c   1.000
_cell.angle_alpha   90.00
_cell.angle_beta   90.00
_cell.angle_gamma   90.00
#
_symmetry.space_group_name_H-M   'P 1'
#
loop_
_entity.id
_entity.type
_entity.pdbx_description
1 polymer ?
#
loop_
_entity_poly.entity_id
_entity_poly.type
_entity_poly.pdbx_seq_one_letter_code
_entity_poly.pdbx_strand_id
1 'polypeptide(L)'
;MGFETCGPNEVMVVSGCCHSESVFIPGGRVFVWPGIQKLQRLSLNTMTLTIESPNVYTQLGVAISVTGIAQVKVQGSNDKLLKAACELFLGKSEREIQKVAQETLEGHQRAIMGCMTVEEIYKDRKKFSKAVFEVASSDLVNMGIYVVSYTLKDIRDEEGYLLALGKARTEQVKRDARMGEAEAMKDSGIKHYLKSLGMARTAQVKCEARKGEAEALKDSGIKEAVAEEKRMQARFENDISIAQSQRDFELKKAAYDMEVHTTKAQADLAYQLQAAKTKQRIREENMQVTVIERSQQIQVQDQEITRRERELDSQVKKPAEAEKFRLEKLAEANRMRVIMEAEAEAEAIKMKGEAEAFAIEARAKAEAEQMAKKADAWKDYQDAAMVDMVLETLPKIAAEIAAPLTNAKKVTMVSSGKGDVGALKLTNEVMGIMEKLPNVVENLTGINISKSMKSTSRN
;
A
#
# COMPACT_ATOMS: atom_id res chain seq x y z
N MET A 1 62.99 -19.84 5.48
CA MET A 1 62.61 -18.43 5.28
C MET A 1 63.23 -17.99 4.00
N GLY A 2 62.47 -17.36 3.11
CA GLY A 2 62.97 -16.94 1.81
C GLY A 2 62.22 -15.74 1.29
N PHE A 3 62.92 -14.91 0.52
CA PHE A 3 62.27 -13.94 -0.34
C PHE A 3 61.71 -14.67 -1.54
N GLU A 4 60.40 -14.57 -1.73
CA GLU A 4 59.72 -15.02 -2.93
C GLU A 4 59.58 -13.81 -3.86
N THR A 5 59.86 -14.02 -5.14
CA THR A 5 59.80 -12.96 -6.16
C THR A 5 58.77 -13.34 -7.21
N CYS A 6 58.07 -12.33 -7.74
CA CYS A 6 57.11 -12.49 -8.81
C CYS A 6 57.39 -11.49 -9.94
N GLY A 7 57.12 -11.93 -11.17
CA GLY A 7 57.23 -11.09 -12.35
C GLY A 7 56.13 -10.01 -12.38
N PRO A 8 56.25 -9.00 -13.26
CA PRO A 8 55.26 -7.92 -13.39
C PRO A 8 53.86 -8.42 -13.83
N ASN A 9 53.76 -9.63 -14.38
CA ASN A 9 52.51 -10.24 -14.84
C ASN A 9 51.95 -11.27 -13.85
N GLU A 10 52.38 -11.25 -12.58
CA GLU A 10 51.89 -12.15 -11.54
C GLU A 10 51.59 -11.37 -10.27
N VAL A 11 50.59 -11.83 -9.53
CA VAL A 11 50.29 -11.37 -8.17
C VAL A 11 50.64 -12.45 -7.16
N MET A 12 51.26 -12.05 -6.06
CA MET A 12 51.42 -12.88 -4.88
C MET A 12 50.38 -12.50 -3.83
N VAL A 13 49.69 -13.50 -3.30
CA VAL A 13 48.75 -13.37 -2.19
C VAL A 13 49.33 -14.10 -1.00
N VAL A 14 49.62 -13.36 0.07
CA VAL A 14 50.14 -13.92 1.32
C VAL A 14 49.04 -13.91 2.36
N SER A 15 48.76 -15.08 2.94
CA SER A 15 47.79 -15.26 4.04
C SER A 15 48.44 -16.01 5.19
N GLY A 16 48.05 -15.74 6.44
CA GLY A 16 48.54 -16.47 7.62
C GLY A 16 48.82 -15.60 8.83
N CYS A 17 49.57 -16.14 9.79
CA CYS A 17 49.86 -15.46 11.05
C CYS A 17 50.62 -14.13 10.83
N CYS A 18 50.36 -13.15 11.71
CA CYS A 18 50.86 -11.77 11.68
C CYS A 18 50.24 -10.82 10.64
N HIS A 19 49.28 -11.28 9.83
CA HIS A 19 48.48 -10.41 8.96
C HIS A 19 47.00 -10.58 9.27
N SER A 20 46.29 -9.49 9.61
CA SER A 20 44.85 -9.51 9.84
C SER A 20 44.06 -9.59 8.53
N GLU A 21 44.61 -9.07 7.43
CA GLU A 21 44.05 -9.17 6.08
C GLU A 21 45.08 -9.78 5.12
N SER A 22 44.62 -10.45 4.06
CA SER A 22 45.48 -10.98 3.00
C SER A 22 46.20 -9.85 2.28
N VAL A 23 47.53 -9.98 2.15
CA VAL A 23 48.36 -8.96 1.47
C VAL A 23 48.51 -9.34 0.00
N PHE A 24 48.17 -8.40 -0.88
CA PHE A 24 48.27 -8.54 -2.34
C PHE A 24 49.47 -7.76 -2.86
N ILE A 25 50.37 -8.44 -3.58
CA ILE A 25 51.63 -7.84 -4.06
C ILE A 25 51.71 -8.08 -5.57
N PRO A 26 51.32 -7.08 -6.40
CA PRO A 26 51.46 -7.13 -7.86
C PRO A 26 52.91 -6.84 -8.26
N GLY A 27 53.64 -7.87 -8.67
CA GLY A 27 55.07 -7.75 -8.98
C GLY A 27 55.96 -7.49 -7.76
N GLY A 28 57.23 -7.86 -7.86
CA GLY A 28 58.24 -7.55 -6.84
C GLY A 28 58.55 -8.71 -5.90
N ARG A 29 58.85 -8.42 -4.63
CA ARG A 29 59.37 -9.39 -3.65
C ARG A 29 58.61 -9.34 -2.33
N VAL A 30 58.41 -10.50 -1.71
CA VAL A 30 57.83 -10.62 -0.36
C VAL A 30 58.60 -11.63 0.47
N PHE A 31 58.72 -11.37 1.77
CA PHE A 31 59.33 -12.31 2.71
C PHE A 31 58.24 -13.19 3.32
N VAL A 32 58.34 -14.51 3.12
CA VAL A 32 57.35 -15.47 3.62
C VAL A 32 57.95 -16.33 4.73
N TRP A 33 57.26 -16.40 5.86
CA TRP A 33 57.61 -17.25 6.99
C TRP A 33 57.10 -18.69 6.78
N PRO A 34 57.97 -19.68 6.54
CA PRO A 34 57.55 -21.05 6.36
C PRO A 34 56.89 -21.59 7.63
N GLY A 35 55.73 -22.22 7.49
CA GLY A 35 54.97 -22.86 8.58
C GLY A 35 53.82 -22.05 9.15
N ILE A 36 53.86 -20.71 9.06
CA ILE A 36 52.78 -19.83 9.56
C ILE A 36 52.13 -18.96 8.48
N GLN A 37 52.74 -18.84 7.30
CA GLN A 37 52.23 -18.09 6.15
C GLN A 37 52.11 -19.00 4.92
N LYS A 38 51.02 -18.83 4.17
CA LYS A 38 50.74 -19.46 2.88
C LYS A 38 50.89 -18.43 1.77
N LEU A 39 51.61 -18.82 0.72
CA LEU A 39 51.79 -18.03 -0.50
C LEU A 39 50.96 -18.67 -1.62
N GLN A 40 50.15 -17.87 -2.29
CA GLN A 40 49.44 -18.26 -3.52
C GLN A 40 49.77 -17.26 -4.62
N ARG A 41 49.81 -17.74 -5.87
CA ARG A 41 50.13 -16.93 -7.05
C ARG A 41 48.92 -16.88 -7.98
N LEU A 42 48.68 -15.73 -8.59
CA LEU A 42 47.65 -15.53 -9.62
C LEU A 42 48.29 -14.88 -10.85
N SER A 43 48.04 -15.46 -12.01
CA SER A 43 48.51 -14.95 -13.31
C SER A 43 47.70 -13.71 -13.70
N LEU A 44 48.39 -12.61 -14.03
CA LEU A 44 47.80 -11.38 -14.57
C LEU A 44 47.92 -11.30 -16.10
N ASN A 45 48.32 -12.40 -16.74
CA ASN A 45 48.47 -12.47 -18.18
C ASN A 45 47.11 -12.31 -18.90
N THR A 46 47.15 -11.76 -20.10
CA THR A 46 45.97 -11.67 -20.96
C THR A 46 45.58 -13.06 -21.44
N MET A 47 44.32 -13.43 -21.20
CA MET A 47 43.70 -14.65 -21.66
C MET A 47 42.85 -14.35 -22.91
N THR A 48 42.93 -15.20 -23.93
CA THR A 48 42.08 -15.11 -25.12
C THR A 48 40.97 -16.13 -25.00
N LEU A 49 39.73 -15.66 -25.00
CA LEU A 49 38.52 -16.47 -24.90
C LEU A 49 37.87 -16.53 -26.29
N THR A 50 37.50 -17.74 -26.70
CA THR A 50 36.65 -17.93 -27.88
C THR A 50 35.23 -18.20 -27.38
N ILE A 51 34.30 -17.33 -27.75
CA ILE A 51 32.91 -17.38 -27.31
C ILE A 51 32.07 -17.86 -28.49
N GLU A 52 31.43 -19.01 -28.32
CA GLU A 52 30.56 -19.59 -29.33
C GLU A 52 29.14 -19.61 -28.79
N SER A 53 28.23 -18.96 -29.51
CA SER A 53 26.80 -18.97 -29.19
C SER A 53 26.05 -19.58 -30.37
N PRO A 54 25.88 -20.91 -30.39
CA PRO A 54 25.14 -21.58 -31.45
C PRO A 54 23.63 -21.34 -31.31
N ASN A 55 22.95 -21.27 -32.45
CA ASN A 55 21.48 -21.31 -32.57
C ASN A 55 20.72 -20.34 -31.66
N VAL A 56 21.09 -19.07 -31.74
CA VAL A 56 20.42 -17.99 -31.01
C VAL A 56 19.47 -17.25 -31.94
N TYR A 57 18.21 -17.12 -31.51
CA TYR A 57 17.20 -16.36 -32.23
C TYR A 57 17.38 -14.86 -32.03
N THR A 58 17.42 -14.12 -33.14
CA THR A 58 17.41 -12.66 -33.16
C THR A 58 16.02 -12.10 -32.88
N GLN A 59 15.90 -10.76 -32.80
CA GLN A 59 14.62 -10.07 -32.56
C GLN A 59 13.51 -10.48 -33.56
N LEU A 60 13.88 -10.81 -34.80
CA LEU A 60 12.96 -11.21 -35.87
C LEU A 60 12.76 -12.73 -35.97
N GLY A 61 13.35 -13.51 -35.05
CA GLY A 61 13.19 -14.96 -35.01
C GLY A 61 14.09 -15.74 -35.99
N VAL A 62 15.09 -15.11 -36.59
CA VAL A 62 16.09 -15.81 -37.41
C VAL A 62 17.18 -16.37 -36.50
N ALA A 63 17.43 -17.68 -36.59
CA ALA A 63 18.47 -18.37 -35.83
C ALA A 63 19.85 -18.13 -36.44
N ILE A 64 20.76 -17.58 -35.65
CA ILE A 64 22.15 -17.35 -36.06
C ILE A 64 23.12 -17.93 -35.03
N SER A 65 24.27 -18.35 -35.52
CA SER A 65 25.38 -18.86 -34.74
C SER A 65 26.54 -17.88 -34.83
N VAL A 66 26.96 -17.32 -33.70
CA VAL A 66 28.00 -16.28 -33.68
C VAL A 66 29.23 -16.76 -32.90
N THR A 67 30.41 -16.50 -33.47
CA THR A 67 31.69 -16.72 -32.82
C THR A 67 32.37 -15.38 -32.56
N GLY A 68 32.65 -15.08 -31.30
CA GLY A 68 33.41 -13.92 -30.84
C GLY A 68 34.77 -14.32 -30.27
N ILE A 69 35.72 -13.39 -30.30
CA ILE A 69 37.00 -13.49 -29.59
C ILE A 69 37.07 -12.32 -28.61
N ALA A 70 37.24 -12.65 -27.32
CA ALA A 70 37.47 -11.67 -26.28
C ALA A 70 38.88 -11.82 -25.71
N GLN A 71 39.56 -10.70 -25.47
CA GLN A 71 40.78 -10.68 -24.69
C GLN A 71 40.45 -10.11 -23.31
N VAL A 72 40.71 -10.90 -22.27
CA VAL A 72 40.45 -10.52 -20.89
C VAL A 72 41.72 -10.63 -20.07
N LYS A 73 41.85 -9.83 -19.01
CA LYS A 73 42.96 -9.92 -18.06
C LYS A 73 42.48 -9.62 -16.65
N VAL A 74 43.16 -10.15 -15.64
CA VAL A 74 42.92 -9.74 -14.26
C VAL A 74 43.59 -8.38 -14.04
N GLN A 75 42.87 -7.42 -13.45
CA GLN A 75 43.39 -6.06 -13.29
C GLN A 75 44.23 -5.94 -12.02
N GLY A 76 45.56 -5.85 -12.18
CA GLY A 76 46.50 -5.71 -11.06
C GLY A 76 46.73 -4.27 -10.54
N SER A 77 46.28 -3.24 -11.27
CA SER A 77 46.56 -1.84 -10.90
C SER A 77 45.63 -1.26 -9.83
N ASN A 78 44.43 -1.82 -9.66
CA ASN A 78 43.44 -1.33 -8.71
C ASN A 78 43.25 -2.35 -7.60
N ASP A 79 43.62 -1.98 -6.38
CA ASP A 79 43.59 -2.84 -5.20
C ASP A 79 42.20 -3.44 -4.93
N LYS A 80 41.11 -2.67 -5.15
CA LYS A 80 39.74 -3.15 -4.97
C LYS A 80 39.36 -4.27 -5.94
N LEU A 81 39.70 -4.08 -7.22
CA LEU A 81 39.40 -5.07 -8.27
C LEU A 81 40.27 -6.32 -8.12
N LEU A 82 41.52 -6.11 -7.70
CA LEU A 82 42.45 -7.18 -7.42
C LEU A 82 41.98 -8.04 -6.25
N LYS A 83 41.48 -7.43 -5.17
CA LYS A 83 40.88 -8.14 -4.04
C LYS A 83 39.71 -9.01 -4.47
N ALA A 84 38.77 -8.46 -5.27
CA ALA A 84 37.63 -9.21 -5.80
C ALA A 84 38.06 -10.40 -6.69
N ALA A 85 39.03 -10.19 -7.58
CA ALA A 85 39.58 -11.26 -8.42
C ALA A 85 40.27 -12.34 -7.58
N CYS A 86 41.05 -11.94 -6.57
CA CYS A 86 41.71 -12.88 -5.68
C CYS A 86 40.68 -13.68 -4.88
N GLU A 87 39.66 -13.08 -4.30
CA GLU A 87 38.61 -13.81 -3.56
C GLU A 87 37.90 -14.86 -4.41
N LEU A 88 37.67 -14.58 -5.70
CA LEU A 88 36.92 -15.47 -6.60
C LEU A 88 37.78 -16.54 -7.29
N PHE A 89 39.05 -16.23 -7.57
CA PHE A 89 39.93 -17.05 -8.42
C PHE A 89 41.14 -17.64 -7.70
N LEU A 90 41.41 -17.31 -6.42
CA LEU A 90 42.51 -17.95 -5.68
C LEU A 90 42.31 -19.47 -5.65
N GLY A 91 43.35 -20.21 -6.04
CA GLY A 91 43.32 -21.68 -6.04
C GLY A 91 42.59 -22.31 -7.22
N LYS A 92 41.96 -21.51 -8.10
CA LYS A 92 41.43 -22.00 -9.38
C LYS A 92 42.54 -22.06 -10.44
N SER A 93 42.41 -22.99 -11.36
CA SER A 93 43.28 -23.06 -12.54
C SER A 93 42.92 -21.99 -13.57
N GLU A 94 43.87 -21.60 -14.43
CA GLU A 94 43.60 -20.64 -15.51
C GLU A 94 42.44 -21.08 -16.42
N ARG A 95 42.27 -22.39 -16.64
CA ARG A 95 41.15 -22.94 -17.43
C ARG A 95 39.80 -22.70 -16.78
N GLU A 96 39.72 -22.79 -15.46
CA GLU A 96 38.48 -22.52 -14.71
C GLU A 96 38.14 -21.03 -14.74
N ILE A 97 39.14 -20.15 -14.62
CA ILE A 97 38.95 -18.69 -14.76
C ILE A 97 38.45 -18.37 -16.16
N GLN A 98 39.08 -18.95 -17.20
CA GLN A 98 38.65 -18.80 -18.58
C GLN A 98 37.20 -19.26 -18.77
N LYS A 99 36.81 -20.40 -18.18
CA LYS A 99 35.45 -20.92 -18.27
C LYS A 99 34.42 -19.98 -17.65
N VAL A 100 34.67 -19.45 -16.45
CA VAL A 100 33.77 -18.50 -15.78
C VAL A 100 33.59 -17.23 -16.63
N ALA A 101 34.69 -16.69 -17.14
CA ALA A 101 34.66 -15.51 -18.00
C ALA A 101 33.96 -15.77 -19.35
N GLN A 102 34.18 -16.95 -19.93
CA GLN A 102 33.55 -17.39 -21.17
C GLN A 102 32.03 -17.52 -21.00
N GLU A 103 31.56 -18.20 -19.96
CA GLU A 103 30.12 -18.38 -19.68
C GLU A 103 29.41 -17.02 -19.50
N THR A 104 30.06 -16.08 -18.81
CA THR A 104 29.53 -14.72 -18.61
C THR A 104 29.44 -13.95 -19.93
N LEU A 105 30.51 -13.95 -20.74
CA LEU A 105 30.52 -13.30 -22.05
C LEU A 105 29.53 -13.93 -23.02
N GLU A 106 29.37 -15.25 -22.99
CA GLU A 106 28.41 -15.98 -23.81
C GLU A 106 26.96 -15.58 -23.46
N GLY A 107 26.66 -15.43 -22.17
CA GLY A 107 25.36 -14.93 -21.70
C GLY A 107 25.05 -13.54 -22.26
N HIS A 108 26.00 -12.60 -22.13
CA HIS A 108 25.84 -11.24 -22.66
C HIS A 108 25.77 -11.20 -24.18
N GLN A 109 26.61 -11.96 -24.87
CA GLN A 109 26.58 -12.09 -26.34
C GLN A 109 25.20 -12.56 -26.81
N ARG A 110 24.65 -13.61 -26.18
CA ARG A 110 23.32 -14.15 -26.49
C ARG A 110 22.20 -13.15 -26.22
N ALA A 111 22.27 -12.40 -25.12
CA ALA A 111 21.29 -11.37 -24.80
C ALA A 111 21.27 -10.24 -25.85
N ILE A 112 22.45 -9.76 -26.27
CA ILE A 112 22.55 -8.72 -27.30
C ILE A 112 22.05 -9.23 -28.66
N MET A 113 22.33 -10.49 -29.00
CA MET A 113 21.82 -11.11 -30.23
C MET A 113 20.28 -11.14 -30.26
N GLY A 114 19.62 -11.40 -29.13
CA GLY A 114 18.16 -11.39 -29.04
C GLY A 114 17.50 -10.01 -29.23
N CYS A 115 18.23 -8.94 -28.90
CA CYS A 115 17.73 -7.56 -29.01
C CYS A 115 17.99 -6.92 -30.39
N MET A 116 18.85 -7.50 -31.21
CA MET A 116 19.24 -6.95 -32.52
C MET A 116 18.69 -7.79 -33.67
N THR A 117 18.54 -7.17 -34.83
CA THR A 117 18.21 -7.86 -36.08
C THR A 117 19.47 -8.41 -36.76
N VAL A 118 19.32 -9.44 -37.60
CA VAL A 118 20.44 -10.05 -38.34
C VAL A 118 21.13 -9.02 -39.23
N GLU A 119 20.35 -8.12 -39.85
CA GLU A 119 20.85 -7.06 -40.72
C GLU A 119 21.70 -6.05 -39.96
N GLU A 120 21.33 -5.70 -38.73
CA GLU A 120 22.11 -4.79 -37.90
C GLU A 120 23.45 -5.42 -37.51
N ILE A 121 23.44 -6.68 -37.07
CA ILE A 121 24.66 -7.41 -36.69
C ILE A 121 25.59 -7.57 -37.90
N TYR A 122 25.02 -7.85 -39.09
CA TYR A 122 25.79 -8.06 -40.31
C TYR A 122 26.33 -6.77 -40.92
N LYS A 123 25.53 -5.69 -40.97
CA LYS A 123 25.92 -4.39 -41.55
C LYS A 123 26.87 -3.62 -40.65
N ASP A 124 26.62 -3.61 -39.34
CA ASP A 124 27.41 -2.86 -38.35
C ASP A 124 27.93 -3.78 -37.24
N ARG A 125 28.98 -4.54 -37.60
CA ARG A 125 29.69 -5.42 -36.67
C ARG A 125 30.32 -4.67 -35.50
N LYS A 126 30.64 -3.37 -35.68
CA LYS A 126 31.25 -2.55 -34.62
C LYS A 126 30.22 -2.19 -33.57
N LYS A 127 29.00 -1.82 -33.97
CA LYS A 127 27.89 -1.56 -33.05
C LYS A 127 27.61 -2.78 -32.16
N PHE A 128 27.50 -3.97 -32.76
CA PHE A 128 27.32 -5.21 -32.01
C PHE A 128 28.49 -5.46 -31.04
N SER A 129 29.74 -5.40 -31.53
CA SER A 129 30.93 -5.65 -30.71
C SER A 129 31.04 -4.67 -29.53
N LYS A 130 30.65 -3.40 -29.74
CA LYS A 130 30.63 -2.38 -28.70
C LYS A 130 29.56 -2.66 -27.64
N ALA A 131 28.36 -3.06 -28.05
CA ALA A 131 27.28 -3.38 -27.12
C ALA A 131 27.63 -4.57 -26.22
N VAL A 132 28.17 -5.65 -26.79
CA VAL A 132 28.64 -6.82 -26.01
C VAL A 132 29.78 -6.41 -25.07
N PHE A 133 30.72 -5.60 -25.55
CA PHE A 133 31.83 -5.09 -24.74
C PHE A 133 31.35 -4.26 -23.54
N GLU A 134 30.43 -3.31 -23.72
CA GLU A 134 29.96 -2.42 -22.65
C GLU A 134 29.23 -3.20 -21.55
N VAL A 135 28.29 -4.07 -21.93
CA VAL A 135 27.51 -4.85 -20.95
C VAL A 135 28.42 -5.85 -20.22
N ALA A 136 29.25 -6.59 -20.94
CA ALA A 136 30.13 -7.57 -20.33
C ALA A 136 31.24 -6.93 -19.47
N SER A 137 31.74 -5.75 -19.85
CA SER A 137 32.73 -5.03 -19.05
C SER A 137 32.18 -4.66 -17.67
N SER A 138 30.91 -4.22 -17.60
CA SER A 138 30.31 -3.84 -16.31
C SER A 138 30.20 -5.01 -15.32
N ASP A 139 29.95 -6.21 -15.83
CA ASP A 139 29.72 -7.41 -15.03
C ASP A 139 31.04 -8.11 -14.64
N LEU A 140 31.94 -8.27 -15.61
CA LEU A 140 33.27 -8.86 -15.38
C LEU A 140 34.15 -8.02 -14.46
N VAL A 141 33.99 -6.68 -14.48
CA VAL A 141 34.72 -5.79 -13.56
C VAL A 141 34.34 -6.07 -12.11
N ASN A 142 33.10 -6.45 -11.81
CA ASN A 142 32.70 -6.83 -10.44
C ASN A 142 33.40 -8.12 -9.97
N MET A 143 33.80 -8.98 -10.90
CA MET A 143 34.62 -10.18 -10.65
C MET A 143 36.12 -9.88 -10.65
N GLY A 144 36.53 -8.62 -10.88
CA GLY A 144 37.94 -8.22 -11.01
C GLY A 144 38.60 -8.61 -12.34
N ILE A 145 37.81 -9.01 -13.34
CA ILE A 145 38.26 -9.28 -14.71
C ILE A 145 38.03 -8.03 -15.56
N TYR A 146 39.07 -7.62 -16.27
CA TYR A 146 39.02 -6.51 -17.21
C TYR A 146 38.99 -7.03 -18.65
N VAL A 147 37.97 -6.61 -19.41
CA VAL A 147 37.88 -6.89 -20.85
C VAL A 147 38.76 -5.90 -21.59
N VAL A 148 39.80 -6.38 -22.27
CA VAL A 148 40.71 -5.55 -23.08
C VAL A 148 40.07 -5.22 -24.42
N SER A 149 39.51 -6.23 -25.08
CA SER A 149 38.81 -6.07 -26.35
C SER A 149 37.85 -7.21 -26.61
N TYR A 150 36.83 -6.94 -27.40
CA TYR A 150 35.92 -7.94 -27.95
C TYR A 150 35.82 -7.72 -29.46
N THR A 151 36.02 -8.79 -30.24
CA THR A 151 35.90 -8.75 -31.70
C THR A 151 35.04 -9.90 -32.21
N LEU A 152 34.19 -9.60 -33.18
CA LEU A 152 33.37 -10.60 -33.85
C LEU A 152 34.22 -11.37 -34.87
N LYS A 153 34.34 -12.69 -34.71
CA LYS A 153 35.11 -13.56 -35.62
C LYS A 153 34.27 -13.96 -36.82
N ASP A 154 33.11 -14.57 -36.57
CA ASP A 154 32.27 -15.16 -37.61
C ASP A 154 30.77 -15.14 -37.23
N ILE A 155 29.91 -15.09 -38.26
CA ILE A 155 28.46 -15.18 -38.14
C ILE A 155 27.99 -16.24 -39.14
N ARG A 156 27.41 -17.32 -38.63
CA ARG A 156 26.82 -18.41 -39.40
C ARG A 156 25.32 -18.44 -39.21
N ASP A 157 24.64 -19.02 -40.17
CA ASP A 157 23.18 -19.12 -40.23
C ASP A 157 22.86 -20.50 -40.83
N GLU A 158 22.06 -21.28 -40.12
CA GLU A 158 21.71 -22.64 -40.52
C GLU A 158 20.62 -22.66 -41.60
N GLU A 159 19.75 -21.65 -41.66
CA GLU A 159 18.63 -21.58 -42.61
C GLU A 159 19.00 -20.91 -43.95
N GLY A 160 20.18 -20.27 -44.01
CA GLY A 160 20.70 -19.66 -45.23
C GLY A 160 20.08 -18.31 -45.60
N TYR A 161 19.42 -17.64 -44.66
CA TYR A 161 18.95 -16.27 -44.75
C TYR A 161 20.05 -15.30 -45.20
N LEU A 162 21.24 -15.36 -44.59
CA LEU A 162 22.39 -14.51 -44.96
C LEU A 162 22.85 -14.75 -46.40
N LEU A 163 22.82 -16.01 -46.85
CA LEU A 163 23.18 -16.38 -48.23
C LEU A 163 22.16 -15.82 -49.22
N ALA A 164 20.86 -15.89 -48.90
CA ALA A 164 19.79 -15.32 -49.71
C ALA A 164 19.91 -13.79 -49.83
N LEU A 165 20.21 -13.10 -48.72
CA LEU A 165 20.45 -11.66 -48.69
C LEU A 165 21.65 -11.25 -49.56
N GLY A 166 22.74 -12.02 -49.48
CA GLY A 166 23.91 -11.83 -50.34
C GLY A 166 23.60 -12.03 -51.82
N LYS A 167 22.83 -13.08 -52.16
CA LYS A 167 22.43 -13.40 -53.54
C LYS A 167 21.59 -12.29 -54.17
N ALA A 168 20.59 -11.76 -53.46
CA ALA A 168 19.77 -10.65 -53.92
C ALA A 168 20.62 -9.39 -54.22
N ARG A 169 21.53 -9.04 -53.31
CA ARG A 169 22.43 -7.90 -53.50
C ARG A 169 23.41 -8.11 -54.65
N THR A 170 23.90 -9.33 -54.84
CA THR A 170 24.80 -9.67 -55.95
C THR A 170 24.09 -9.54 -57.29
N GLU A 171 22.84 -10.01 -57.38
CA GLU A 171 22.03 -9.85 -58.59
C GLU A 171 21.65 -8.39 -58.87
N GLN A 172 21.43 -7.59 -57.83
CA GLN A 172 21.24 -6.15 -57.97
C GLN A 172 22.50 -5.46 -58.53
N VAL A 173 23.68 -5.74 -57.95
CA VAL A 173 24.95 -5.18 -58.43
C VAL A 173 25.26 -5.64 -59.87
N LYS A 174 24.99 -6.90 -60.22
CA LYS A 174 25.12 -7.39 -61.61
C LYS A 174 24.14 -6.72 -62.57
N ARG A 175 22.92 -6.40 -62.11
CA ARG A 175 21.93 -5.68 -62.93
C ARG A 175 22.40 -4.26 -63.19
N ASP A 176 22.87 -3.57 -62.16
CA ASP A 176 23.36 -2.19 -62.26
C ASP A 176 24.63 -2.13 -63.14
N ALA A 177 25.54 -3.09 -62.99
CA ALA A 177 26.70 -3.24 -63.87
C ALA A 177 26.29 -3.45 -65.34
N ARG A 178 25.33 -4.34 -65.62
CA ARG A 178 24.79 -4.55 -66.98
C ARG A 178 24.12 -3.30 -67.55
N MET A 179 23.43 -2.52 -66.73
CA MET A 179 22.83 -1.25 -67.17
C MET A 179 23.92 -0.23 -67.51
N GLY A 180 24.95 -0.09 -66.68
CA GLY A 180 26.10 0.78 -66.96
C GLY A 180 26.86 0.39 -68.22
N GLU A 181 27.06 -0.91 -68.46
CA GLU A 181 27.63 -1.43 -69.71
C GLU A 181 26.75 -1.11 -70.92
N ALA A 182 25.44 -1.29 -70.80
CA ALA A 182 24.49 -1.01 -71.88
C ALA A 182 24.39 0.49 -72.20
N GLU A 183 24.47 1.37 -71.20
CA GLU A 183 24.53 2.82 -71.39
C GLU A 183 25.84 3.24 -72.07
N ALA A 184 26.98 2.73 -71.59
CA ALA A 184 28.28 2.98 -72.23
C ALA A 184 28.32 2.48 -73.68
N MET A 185 27.68 1.33 -73.97
CA MET A 185 27.58 0.78 -75.32
C MET A 185 26.67 1.63 -76.22
N LYS A 186 25.54 2.13 -75.71
CA LYS A 186 24.65 3.06 -76.45
C LYS A 186 25.37 4.36 -76.80
N ASP A 187 26.09 4.94 -75.85
CA ASP A 187 26.84 6.19 -76.08
C ASP A 187 27.97 5.99 -77.08
N SER A 188 28.67 4.84 -77.05
CA SER A 188 29.67 4.51 -78.05
C SER A 188 29.07 4.26 -79.44
N GLY A 189 27.88 3.64 -79.52
CA GLY A 189 27.16 3.38 -80.76
C GLY A 189 26.68 4.67 -81.45
N ILE A 190 26.17 5.63 -80.68
CA ILE A 190 25.79 6.96 -81.18
C ILE A 190 27.04 7.72 -81.69
N LYS A 191 28.17 7.59 -80.98
CA LYS A 191 29.46 8.19 -81.39
C LYS A 191 30.06 7.53 -82.64
N HIS A 192 29.82 6.23 -82.84
CA HIS A 192 30.21 5.48 -84.04
C HIS A 192 29.30 5.81 -85.25
N TYR A 193 28.01 5.99 -85.00
CA TYR A 193 27.01 6.38 -86.01
C TYR A 193 27.25 7.81 -86.54
N LEU A 194 27.72 8.74 -85.71
CA LEU A 194 28.15 10.07 -86.13
C LEU A 194 29.47 10.06 -86.95
N LYS A 195 30.27 9.00 -86.87
CA LYS A 195 31.54 8.85 -87.60
C LYS A 195 31.36 8.21 -88.99
N SER A 196 30.27 7.46 -89.20
CA SER A 196 30.00 6.74 -90.46
C SER A 196 29.30 7.57 -91.53
N LEU A 197 28.73 8.74 -91.19
CA LEU A 197 28.06 9.64 -92.15
C LEU A 197 29.04 10.45 -93.04
N GLY A 198 30.36 10.35 -92.80
CA GLY A 198 31.39 11.10 -93.52
C GLY A 198 31.90 10.49 -94.83
N MET A 199 31.37 9.35 -95.27
CA MET A 199 31.92 8.59 -96.41
C MET A 199 30.84 8.27 -97.47
N ALA A 200 30.38 9.27 -98.21
CA ALA A 200 29.47 9.07 -99.36
C ALA A 200 29.86 9.94 -100.58
N ARG A 201 31.17 10.08 -100.85
CA ARG A 201 31.68 10.85 -102.00
C ARG A 201 32.50 9.97 -102.95
N THR A 202 31.95 8.82 -103.35
CA THR A 202 32.57 7.90 -104.33
C THR A 202 31.51 7.16 -105.17
N ALA A 203 30.46 7.85 -105.62
CA ALA A 203 29.39 7.24 -106.44
C ALA A 203 29.14 7.96 -107.78
N GLN A 204 30.02 8.88 -108.21
CA GLN A 204 29.87 9.56 -109.51
C GLN A 204 30.26 8.70 -110.72
N VAL A 205 30.85 7.52 -110.51
CA VAL A 205 31.29 6.64 -111.62
C VAL A 205 30.15 5.77 -112.16
N LYS A 206 28.99 5.67 -111.48
CA LYS A 206 27.87 4.82 -111.93
C LYS A 206 26.91 5.46 -112.95
N CYS A 207 27.16 6.70 -113.38
CA CYS A 207 26.24 7.43 -114.27
C CYS A 207 26.15 6.89 -115.71
N GLU A 208 27.07 6.04 -116.18
CA GLU A 208 27.04 5.55 -117.57
C GLU A 208 26.11 4.34 -117.80
N ALA A 209 25.60 3.70 -116.74
CA ALA A 209 24.70 2.54 -116.84
C ALA A 209 23.26 2.90 -117.24
N ARG A 210 22.88 4.19 -117.24
CA ARG A 210 21.50 4.67 -117.36
C ARG A 210 20.86 4.56 -118.75
N LYS A 211 21.60 4.20 -119.80
CA LYS A 211 21.07 4.20 -121.18
C LYS A 211 20.30 2.92 -121.58
N GLY A 212 20.49 1.81 -120.87
CA GLY A 212 19.67 0.58 -121.05
C GLY A 212 18.50 0.45 -120.08
N GLU A 213 18.47 1.28 -119.03
CA GLU A 213 17.50 1.23 -117.92
C GLU A 213 16.06 1.61 -118.35
N ALA A 214 15.92 2.38 -119.44
CA ALA A 214 14.64 2.93 -119.86
C ALA A 214 13.73 1.92 -120.58
N GLU A 215 14.27 0.91 -121.26
CA GLU A 215 13.46 -0.07 -121.99
C GLU A 215 13.02 -1.24 -121.08
N ALA A 216 13.82 -1.57 -120.07
CA ALA A 216 13.44 -2.50 -119.00
C ALA A 216 12.35 -1.93 -118.07
N LEU A 217 12.21 -0.60 -117.98
CA LEU A 217 11.30 0.09 -117.05
C LEU A 217 9.81 -0.21 -117.31
N LYS A 218 9.43 -0.49 -118.57
CA LYS A 218 8.02 -0.72 -118.96
C LYS A 218 7.50 -2.11 -118.56
N ASP A 219 8.28 -3.16 -118.82
CA ASP A 219 7.93 -4.53 -118.41
C ASP A 219 8.22 -4.76 -116.91
N SER A 220 9.20 -4.04 -116.35
CA SER A 220 9.41 -3.99 -114.89
C SER A 220 8.21 -3.38 -114.19
N GLY A 221 7.62 -2.29 -114.69
CA GLY A 221 6.52 -1.58 -114.03
C GLY A 221 5.29 -2.44 -113.75
N ILE A 222 4.94 -3.39 -114.62
CA ILE A 222 3.78 -4.29 -114.42
C ILE A 222 4.11 -5.38 -113.39
N LYS A 223 5.31 -5.97 -113.46
CA LYS A 223 5.77 -6.94 -112.44
C LYS A 223 6.05 -6.29 -111.10
N GLU A 224 6.53 -5.05 -111.09
CA GLU A 224 6.71 -4.20 -109.92
C GLU A 224 5.38 -3.84 -109.30
N ALA A 225 4.35 -3.48 -110.08
CA ALA A 225 3.02 -3.19 -109.53
C ALA A 225 2.41 -4.41 -108.82
N VAL A 226 2.46 -5.60 -109.43
CA VAL A 226 1.95 -6.85 -108.82
C VAL A 226 2.81 -7.29 -107.62
N ALA A 227 4.13 -7.11 -107.69
CA ALA A 227 5.03 -7.38 -106.57
C ALA A 227 4.85 -6.37 -105.43
N GLU A 228 4.53 -5.12 -105.75
CA GLU A 228 4.26 -4.06 -104.79
C GLU A 228 2.89 -4.26 -104.15
N GLU A 229 1.85 -4.68 -104.88
CA GLU A 229 0.57 -5.08 -104.30
C GLU A 229 0.73 -6.25 -103.31
N LYS A 230 1.50 -7.28 -103.68
CA LYS A 230 1.81 -8.39 -102.75
C LYS A 230 2.65 -7.95 -101.56
N ARG A 231 3.62 -7.04 -101.73
CA ARG A 231 4.36 -6.43 -100.62
C ARG A 231 3.44 -5.60 -99.72
N MET A 232 2.51 -4.85 -100.30
CA MET A 232 1.57 -4.02 -99.57
C MET A 232 0.59 -4.88 -98.77
N GLN A 233 0.06 -5.98 -99.34
CA GLN A 233 -0.72 -6.95 -98.60
C GLN A 233 0.08 -7.58 -97.44
N ALA A 234 1.32 -8.03 -97.69
CA ALA A 234 2.17 -8.58 -96.64
C ALA A 234 2.57 -7.55 -95.56
N ARG A 235 2.70 -6.27 -95.93
CA ARG A 235 2.89 -5.16 -94.99
C ARG A 235 1.65 -4.91 -94.16
N PHE A 236 0.48 -4.83 -94.78
CA PHE A 236 -0.78 -4.63 -94.06
C PHE A 236 -1.11 -5.81 -93.14
N GLU A 237 -0.86 -7.06 -93.55
CA GLU A 237 -1.01 -8.23 -92.68
C GLU A 237 -0.02 -8.19 -91.51
N ASN A 238 1.23 -7.79 -91.74
CA ASN A 238 2.18 -7.58 -90.65
C ASN A 238 1.75 -6.42 -89.73
N ASP A 239 1.29 -5.30 -90.27
CA ASP A 239 0.85 -4.15 -89.49
C ASP A 239 -0.39 -4.50 -88.64
N ILE A 240 -1.33 -5.28 -89.20
CA ILE A 240 -2.49 -5.82 -88.47
C ILE A 240 -2.02 -6.77 -87.35
N SER A 241 -1.08 -7.67 -87.63
CA SER A 241 -0.50 -8.60 -86.63
C SER A 241 0.25 -7.85 -85.52
N ILE A 242 1.01 -6.81 -85.87
CA ILE A 242 1.72 -5.94 -84.92
C ILE A 242 0.70 -5.17 -84.05
N ALA A 243 -0.34 -4.59 -84.66
CA ALA A 243 -1.38 -3.87 -83.93
C ALA A 243 -2.20 -4.79 -83.02
N GLN A 244 -2.53 -6.01 -83.46
CA GLN A 244 -3.18 -7.03 -82.62
C GLN A 244 -2.28 -7.44 -81.45
N SER A 245 -0.99 -7.69 -81.71
CA SER A 245 -0.03 -8.03 -80.66
C SER A 245 0.17 -6.89 -79.66
N GLN A 246 0.18 -5.64 -80.12
CA GLN A 246 0.24 -4.46 -79.26
C GLN A 246 -1.03 -4.33 -78.40
N ARG A 247 -2.21 -4.47 -78.99
CA ARG A 247 -3.48 -4.46 -78.26
C ARG A 247 -3.55 -5.56 -77.21
N ASP A 248 -3.17 -6.78 -77.58
CA ASP A 248 -3.17 -7.93 -76.66
C ASP A 248 -2.14 -7.75 -75.54
N PHE A 249 -0.98 -7.17 -75.85
CA PHE A 249 0.01 -6.79 -74.86
C PHE A 249 -0.53 -5.72 -73.89
N GLU A 250 -1.18 -4.68 -74.40
CA GLU A 250 -1.80 -3.63 -73.59
C GLU A 250 -2.94 -4.15 -72.73
N LEU A 251 -3.80 -5.03 -73.25
CA LEU A 251 -4.87 -5.67 -72.49
C LEU A 251 -4.32 -6.56 -71.37
N LYS A 252 -3.29 -7.37 -71.66
CA LYS A 252 -2.61 -8.17 -70.63
C LYS A 252 -1.93 -7.29 -69.59
N LYS A 253 -1.25 -6.23 -70.02
CA LYS A 253 -0.62 -5.26 -69.12
C LYS A 253 -1.65 -4.61 -68.19
N ALA A 254 -2.77 -4.14 -68.74
CA ALA A 254 -3.85 -3.55 -67.94
C ALA A 254 -4.48 -4.56 -66.96
N ALA A 255 -4.63 -5.83 -67.37
CA ALA A 255 -5.11 -6.89 -66.49
C ALA A 255 -4.14 -7.16 -65.32
N TYR A 256 -2.84 -7.26 -65.59
CA TYR A 256 -1.81 -7.42 -64.56
C TYR A 256 -1.71 -6.19 -63.66
N ASP A 257 -1.78 -4.98 -64.21
CA ASP A 257 -1.76 -3.75 -63.43
C ASP A 257 -2.97 -3.70 -62.49
N MET A 258 -4.18 -4.07 -62.97
CA MET A 258 -5.36 -4.19 -62.11
C MET A 258 -5.14 -5.21 -60.97
N GLU A 259 -4.59 -6.38 -61.26
CA GLU A 259 -4.33 -7.42 -60.25
C GLU A 259 -3.27 -6.99 -59.22
N VAL A 260 -2.21 -6.31 -59.67
CA VAL A 260 -1.19 -5.71 -58.79
C VAL A 260 -1.82 -4.60 -57.93
N HIS A 261 -2.71 -3.78 -58.47
CA HIS A 261 -3.38 -2.73 -57.71
C HIS A 261 -4.37 -3.28 -56.68
N THR A 262 -5.14 -4.32 -57.00
CA THR A 262 -6.06 -4.94 -56.04
C THR A 262 -5.31 -5.65 -54.92
N THR A 263 -4.27 -6.41 -55.25
CA THR A 263 -3.41 -7.07 -54.24
C THR A 263 -2.67 -6.05 -53.37
N LYS A 264 -2.19 -4.95 -53.95
CA LYS A 264 -1.58 -3.85 -53.20
C LYS A 264 -2.58 -3.17 -52.27
N ALA A 265 -3.78 -2.85 -52.74
CA ALA A 265 -4.85 -2.28 -51.90
C ALA A 265 -5.26 -3.24 -50.76
N GLN A 266 -5.33 -4.55 -51.02
CA GLN A 266 -5.58 -5.57 -50.00
C GLN A 266 -4.44 -5.65 -48.98
N ALA A 267 -3.18 -5.58 -49.43
CA ALA A 267 -2.02 -5.55 -48.55
C ALA A 267 -2.01 -4.30 -47.66
N ASP A 268 -2.35 -3.12 -48.21
CA ASP A 268 -2.45 -1.87 -47.47
C ASP A 268 -3.58 -1.93 -46.42
N LEU A 269 -4.75 -2.45 -46.79
CA LEU A 269 -5.87 -2.68 -45.86
C LEU A 269 -5.51 -3.69 -44.76
N ALA A 270 -4.85 -4.80 -45.12
CA ALA A 270 -4.41 -5.80 -44.16
C ALA A 270 -3.37 -5.23 -43.18
N TYR A 271 -2.44 -4.41 -43.67
CA TYR A 271 -1.47 -3.71 -42.85
C TYR A 271 -2.15 -2.73 -41.88
N GLN A 272 -3.09 -1.91 -42.36
CA GLN A 272 -3.84 -0.99 -41.52
C GLN A 272 -4.68 -1.72 -40.46
N LEU A 273 -5.34 -2.81 -40.83
CA LEU A 273 -6.11 -3.65 -39.90
C LEU A 273 -5.21 -4.26 -38.84
N GLN A 274 -4.03 -4.77 -39.22
CA GLN A 274 -3.08 -5.36 -38.30
C GLN A 274 -2.47 -4.32 -37.36
N ALA A 275 -2.19 -3.11 -37.86
CA ALA A 275 -1.77 -1.99 -37.04
C ALA A 275 -2.86 -1.59 -36.03
N ALA A 276 -4.12 -1.54 -36.45
CA ALA A 276 -5.26 -1.25 -35.57
C ALA A 276 -5.46 -2.32 -34.49
N LYS A 277 -5.41 -3.62 -34.85
CA LYS A 277 -5.45 -4.74 -33.89
C LYS A 277 -4.31 -4.67 -32.88
N THR A 278 -3.09 -4.39 -33.36
CA THR A 278 -1.92 -4.27 -32.49
C THR A 278 -2.09 -3.10 -31.52
N LYS A 279 -2.58 -1.96 -32.00
CA LYS A 279 -2.88 -0.79 -31.15
C LYS A 279 -3.98 -1.09 -30.13
N GLN A 280 -4.99 -1.88 -30.49
CA GLN A 280 -6.03 -2.32 -29.56
C GLN A 280 -5.45 -3.24 -28.47
N ARG A 281 -4.61 -4.22 -28.84
CA ARG A 281 -3.91 -5.09 -27.89
C ARG A 281 -3.01 -4.32 -26.93
N ILE A 282 -2.22 -3.37 -27.43
CA ILE A 282 -1.38 -2.48 -26.59
C ILE A 282 -2.27 -1.69 -25.62
N ARG A 283 -3.43 -1.22 -26.07
CA ARG A 283 -4.37 -0.47 -25.21
C ARG A 283 -4.98 -1.37 -24.12
N GLU A 284 -5.29 -2.62 -24.44
CA GLU A 284 -5.77 -3.62 -23.46
C GLU A 284 -4.69 -3.94 -22.43
N GLU A 285 -3.44 -4.17 -22.85
CA GLU A 285 -2.30 -4.38 -21.94
C GLU A 285 -2.04 -3.16 -21.05
N ASN A 286 -2.03 -1.95 -21.63
CA ASN A 286 -1.89 -0.71 -20.85
C ASN A 286 -3.03 -0.53 -19.84
N MET A 287 -4.26 -0.89 -20.20
CA MET A 287 -5.40 -0.86 -19.28
C MET A 287 -5.19 -1.83 -18.11
N GLN A 288 -4.65 -3.04 -18.37
CA GLN A 288 -4.32 -3.99 -17.29
C GLN A 288 -3.25 -3.42 -16.35
N VAL A 289 -2.22 -2.76 -16.88
CA VAL A 289 -1.21 -2.07 -16.05
C VAL A 289 -1.88 -1.01 -15.17
N THR A 290 -2.76 -0.17 -15.74
CA THR A 290 -3.50 0.84 -14.96
C THR A 290 -4.41 0.22 -13.89
N VAL A 291 -5.06 -0.91 -14.18
CA VAL A 291 -5.88 -1.62 -13.18
C VAL A 291 -5.00 -2.17 -12.05
N ILE A 292 -3.83 -2.72 -12.36
CA ILE A 292 -2.89 -3.22 -11.35
C ILE A 292 -2.38 -2.06 -10.48
N GLU A 293 -1.92 -0.96 -11.09
CA GLU A 293 -1.47 0.23 -10.35
C GLU A 293 -2.57 0.77 -9.43
N ARG A 294 -3.81 0.86 -9.92
CA ARG A 294 -4.94 1.33 -9.13
C ARG A 294 -5.32 0.36 -8.03
N SER A 295 -5.23 -0.95 -8.27
CA SER A 295 -5.45 -1.97 -7.24
C SER A 295 -4.39 -1.91 -6.13
N GLN A 296 -3.13 -1.65 -6.48
CA GLN A 296 -2.06 -1.43 -5.52
C GLN A 296 -2.28 -0.13 -4.73
N GLN A 297 -2.72 0.95 -5.38
CA GLN A 297 -3.09 2.19 -4.69
C GLN A 297 -4.22 1.97 -3.68
N ILE A 298 -5.25 1.21 -4.04
CA ILE A 298 -6.34 0.85 -3.12
C ILE A 298 -5.79 0.03 -1.95
N GLN A 299 -4.92 -0.96 -2.20
CA GLN A 299 -4.30 -1.73 -1.12
C GLN A 299 -3.46 -0.87 -0.16
N VAL A 300 -2.69 0.09 -0.70
CA VAL A 300 -1.92 1.04 0.13
C VAL A 300 -2.87 1.91 0.95
N GLN A 301 -3.95 2.42 0.35
CA GLN A 301 -4.97 3.20 1.06
C GLN A 301 -5.68 2.38 2.14
N ASP A 302 -6.04 1.12 1.88
CA ASP A 302 -6.64 0.22 2.87
C ASP A 302 -5.69 -0.03 4.04
N GLN A 303 -4.39 -0.17 3.77
CA GLN A 303 -3.37 -0.28 4.82
C GLN A 303 -3.23 1.01 5.63
N GLU A 304 -3.28 2.18 4.98
CA GLU A 304 -3.28 3.48 5.66
C GLU A 304 -4.53 3.68 6.52
N ILE A 305 -5.72 3.31 6.02
CA ILE A 305 -6.98 3.33 6.76
C ILE A 305 -6.87 2.41 7.97
N THR A 306 -6.36 1.18 7.79
CA THR A 306 -6.18 0.22 8.89
C THR A 306 -5.22 0.74 9.96
N ARG A 307 -4.12 1.40 9.57
CA ARG A 307 -3.22 2.07 10.52
C ARG A 307 -3.93 3.20 11.25
N ARG A 308 -4.65 4.06 10.53
CA ARG A 308 -5.37 5.21 11.09
C ARG A 308 -6.51 4.77 12.01
N GLU A 309 -7.21 3.68 11.70
CA GLU A 309 -8.20 3.06 12.59
C GLU A 309 -7.55 2.57 13.89
N ARG A 310 -6.39 1.90 13.81
CA ARG A 310 -5.64 1.47 15.02
C ARG A 310 -5.13 2.65 15.84
N GLU A 311 -4.70 3.73 15.19
CA GLU A 311 -4.31 4.98 15.86
C GLU A 311 -5.51 5.62 16.57
N LEU A 312 -6.65 5.74 15.89
CA LEU A 312 -7.89 6.28 16.48
C LEU A 312 -8.44 5.39 17.60
N ASP A 313 -8.35 4.08 17.45
CA ASP A 313 -8.74 3.12 18.49
C ASP A 313 -7.88 3.32 19.74
N SER A 314 -6.57 3.50 19.57
CA SER A 314 -5.66 3.77 20.69
C SER A 314 -5.80 5.17 21.28
N GLN A 315 -6.05 6.20 20.47
CA GLN A 315 -6.08 7.61 20.90
C GLN A 315 -7.45 8.09 21.38
N VAL A 316 -8.54 7.53 20.87
CA VAL A 316 -9.90 8.00 21.17
C VAL A 316 -10.68 6.95 21.94
N LYS A 317 -10.74 5.70 21.47
CA LYS A 317 -11.56 4.67 22.13
C LYS A 317 -10.98 4.20 23.46
N LYS A 318 -9.70 3.83 23.52
CA LYS A 318 -9.08 3.38 24.79
C LYS A 318 -9.17 4.41 25.92
N PRO A 319 -8.88 5.72 25.72
CA PRO A 319 -9.07 6.69 26.79
C PRO A 319 -10.55 6.95 27.10
N ALA A 320 -11.44 6.95 26.10
CA ALA A 320 -12.88 7.09 26.36
C ALA A 320 -13.45 5.88 27.14
N GLU A 321 -12.99 4.67 26.87
CA GLU A 321 -13.32 3.45 27.62
C GLU A 321 -12.75 3.49 29.04
N ALA A 322 -11.51 3.95 29.21
CA ALA A 322 -10.91 4.15 30.52
C ALA A 322 -11.68 5.20 31.34
N GLU A 323 -12.10 6.30 30.71
CA GLU A 323 -12.90 7.35 31.37
C GLU A 323 -14.31 6.88 31.72
N LYS A 324 -14.97 6.16 30.80
CA LYS A 324 -16.27 5.52 31.05
C LYS A 324 -16.19 4.55 32.22
N PHE A 325 -15.20 3.66 32.23
CA PHE A 325 -15.00 2.70 33.32
C PHE A 325 -14.72 3.42 34.66
N ARG A 326 -13.92 4.49 34.65
CA ARG A 326 -13.66 5.32 35.83
C ARG A 326 -14.95 5.96 36.35
N LEU A 327 -15.78 6.52 35.47
CA LEU A 327 -17.06 7.15 35.83
C LEU A 327 -18.07 6.13 36.35
N GLU A 328 -18.19 4.96 35.72
CA GLU A 328 -19.04 3.87 36.19
C GLU A 328 -18.62 3.40 37.59
N LYS A 329 -17.31 3.21 37.83
CA LYS A 329 -16.79 2.83 39.15
C LYS A 329 -16.98 3.91 40.19
N LEU A 330 -16.84 5.18 39.82
CA LEU A 330 -17.10 6.30 40.73
C LEU A 330 -18.60 6.43 41.06
N ALA A 331 -19.47 6.20 40.08
CA ALA A 331 -20.92 6.17 40.30
C ALA A 331 -21.34 4.96 41.16
N GLU A 332 -20.73 3.79 40.95
CA GLU A 332 -20.93 2.59 41.77
C GLU A 332 -20.44 2.81 43.21
N ALA A 333 -19.26 3.41 43.40
CA ALA A 333 -18.74 3.79 44.71
C ALA A 333 -19.65 4.81 45.41
N ASN A 334 -20.17 5.80 44.68
CA ASN A 334 -21.11 6.78 45.24
C ASN A 334 -22.44 6.12 45.64
N ARG A 335 -22.99 5.22 44.81
CA ARG A 335 -24.20 4.45 45.15
C ARG A 335 -23.97 3.61 46.41
N MET A 336 -22.84 2.93 46.48
CA MET A 336 -22.48 2.10 47.63
C MET A 336 -22.27 2.94 48.89
N ARG A 337 -21.65 4.12 48.78
CA ARG A 337 -21.53 5.07 49.90
C ARG A 337 -22.89 5.52 50.42
N VAL A 338 -23.80 5.93 49.53
CA VAL A 338 -25.15 6.38 49.91
C VAL A 338 -25.94 5.26 50.58
N ILE A 339 -25.82 4.02 50.11
CA ILE A 339 -26.46 2.86 50.74
C ILE A 339 -25.88 2.62 52.13
N MET A 340 -24.56 2.59 52.28
CA MET A 340 -23.91 2.40 53.59
C MET A 340 -24.21 3.55 54.57
N GLU A 341 -24.27 4.80 54.10
CA GLU A 341 -24.69 5.95 54.91
C GLU A 341 -26.14 5.80 55.37
N ALA A 342 -27.05 5.41 54.47
CA ALA A 342 -28.46 5.17 54.80
C ALA A 342 -28.66 3.98 55.75
N GLU A 343 -27.88 2.90 55.61
CA GLU A 343 -27.87 1.77 56.53
C GLU A 343 -27.33 2.16 57.91
N ALA A 344 -26.23 2.92 57.96
CA ALA A 344 -25.66 3.43 59.20
C ALA A 344 -26.62 4.39 59.92
N GLU A 345 -27.32 5.27 59.19
CA GLU A 345 -28.37 6.12 59.74
C GLU A 345 -29.56 5.30 60.25
N ALA A 346 -29.99 4.27 59.51
CA ALA A 346 -31.07 3.38 59.93
C ALA A 346 -30.70 2.60 61.21
N GLU A 347 -29.49 2.08 61.31
CA GLU A 347 -28.98 1.43 62.53
C GLU A 347 -28.83 2.40 63.69
N ALA A 348 -28.36 3.63 63.44
CA ALA A 348 -28.26 4.67 64.47
C ALA A 348 -29.64 5.08 65.00
N ILE A 349 -30.65 5.21 64.12
CA ILE A 349 -32.04 5.47 64.52
C ILE A 349 -32.60 4.28 65.30
N LYS A 350 -32.33 3.04 64.87
CA LYS A 350 -32.78 1.84 65.59
C LYS A 350 -32.17 1.74 66.99
N MET A 351 -30.86 1.96 67.13
CA MET A 351 -30.20 1.98 68.44
C MET A 351 -30.72 3.12 69.33
N LYS A 352 -30.95 4.32 68.78
CA LYS A 352 -31.58 5.42 69.53
C LYS A 352 -33.00 5.06 69.97
N GLY A 353 -33.79 4.47 69.08
CA GLY A 353 -35.15 4.02 69.38
C GLY A 353 -35.19 2.93 70.45
N GLU A 354 -34.28 1.96 70.42
CA GLU A 354 -34.12 0.93 71.46
C GLU A 354 -33.69 1.53 72.79
N ALA A 355 -32.74 2.49 72.78
CA ALA A 355 -32.32 3.20 73.99
C ALA A 355 -33.43 4.07 74.59
N GLU A 356 -34.20 4.77 73.75
CA GLU A 356 -35.37 5.55 74.18
C GLU A 356 -36.48 4.64 74.72
N ALA A 357 -36.77 3.51 74.08
CA ALA A 357 -37.74 2.54 74.56
C ALA A 357 -37.32 1.97 75.93
N PHE A 358 -36.06 1.59 76.09
CA PHE A 358 -35.51 1.12 77.37
C PHE A 358 -35.57 2.21 78.45
N ALA A 359 -35.27 3.47 78.12
CA ALA A 359 -35.35 4.59 79.04
C ALA A 359 -36.80 4.87 79.48
N ILE A 360 -37.76 4.79 78.56
CA ILE A 360 -39.20 4.95 78.85
C ILE A 360 -39.68 3.80 79.75
N GLU A 361 -39.32 2.55 79.44
CA GLU A 361 -39.72 1.38 80.24
C GLU A 361 -39.13 1.45 81.66
N ALA A 362 -37.85 1.81 81.79
CA ALA A 362 -37.20 2.01 83.09
C ALA A 362 -37.86 3.14 83.89
N ARG A 363 -38.20 4.26 83.24
CA ARG A 363 -38.90 5.38 83.89
C ARG A 363 -40.30 4.98 84.33
N ALA A 364 -41.06 4.30 83.46
CA ALA A 364 -42.41 3.83 83.77
C ALA A 364 -42.40 2.81 84.92
N LYS A 365 -41.42 1.92 84.96
CA LYS A 365 -41.26 0.96 86.06
C LYS A 365 -40.87 1.64 87.37
N ALA A 366 -39.97 2.63 87.34
CA ALA A 366 -39.61 3.42 88.51
C ALA A 366 -40.79 4.25 89.04
N GLU A 367 -41.61 4.83 88.15
CA GLU A 367 -42.84 5.54 88.51
C GLU A 367 -43.89 4.60 89.09
N ALA A 368 -44.07 3.40 88.51
CA ALA A 368 -44.97 2.38 89.03
C ALA A 368 -44.53 1.89 90.43
N GLU A 369 -43.24 1.65 90.65
CA GLU A 369 -42.69 1.27 91.96
C GLU A 369 -42.79 2.41 92.98
N GLN A 370 -42.57 3.66 92.57
CA GLN A 370 -42.79 4.84 93.40
C GLN A 370 -44.25 4.98 93.82
N MET A 371 -45.20 4.81 92.89
CA MET A 371 -46.62 4.84 93.20
C MET A 371 -47.03 3.67 94.11
N ALA A 372 -46.50 2.47 93.90
CA ALA A 372 -46.75 1.32 94.77
C ALA A 372 -46.24 1.56 96.20
N LYS A 373 -45.00 2.07 96.35
CA LYS A 373 -44.44 2.41 97.68
C LYS A 373 -45.19 3.55 98.35
N LYS A 374 -45.67 4.54 97.60
CA LYS A 374 -46.56 5.58 98.13
C LYS A 374 -47.88 4.96 98.60
N ALA A 375 -48.46 4.05 97.83
CA ALA A 375 -49.70 3.36 98.21
C ALA A 375 -49.53 2.47 99.45
N ASP A 376 -48.39 1.78 99.60
CA ASP A 376 -48.10 0.96 100.78
C ASP A 376 -47.79 1.80 102.02
N ALA A 377 -47.03 2.91 101.87
CA ALA A 377 -46.85 3.86 102.97
C ALA A 377 -48.19 4.44 103.45
N TRP A 378 -49.14 4.68 102.53
CA TRP A 378 -50.47 5.18 102.89
C TRP A 378 -51.35 4.14 103.59
N LYS A 379 -51.07 2.84 103.44
CA LYS A 379 -51.76 1.79 104.20
C LYS A 379 -51.34 1.71 105.66
N ASP A 380 -50.08 2.01 105.97
CA ASP A 380 -49.52 1.87 107.31
C ASP A 380 -49.83 3.06 108.24
N TYR A 381 -50.15 4.24 107.68
CA TYR A 381 -50.60 5.41 108.44
C TYR A 381 -52.14 5.48 108.53
N GLN A 382 -52.76 4.51 109.22
CA GLN A 382 -54.23 4.35 109.21
C GLN A 382 -55.04 5.49 109.86
N ASP A 383 -54.51 6.21 110.87
CA ASP A 383 -55.31 7.23 111.59
C ASP A 383 -54.71 8.64 111.64
N ALA A 384 -53.42 8.83 111.35
CA ALA A 384 -52.75 10.14 111.45
C ALA A 384 -52.61 10.87 110.09
N ALA A 385 -52.58 10.15 108.96
CA ALA A 385 -52.37 10.76 107.63
C ALA A 385 -53.62 11.44 107.07
N MET A 386 -54.84 11.02 107.46
CA MET A 386 -56.06 11.74 107.03
C MET A 386 -56.13 13.14 107.62
N VAL A 387 -55.69 13.34 108.85
CA VAL A 387 -55.70 14.66 109.50
C VAL A 387 -54.64 15.58 108.89
N ASP A 388 -53.46 15.05 108.58
CA ASP A 388 -52.37 15.81 107.94
C ASP A 388 -52.70 16.15 106.47
N MET A 389 -53.28 15.21 105.72
CA MET A 389 -53.75 15.47 104.35
C MET A 389 -54.90 16.48 104.33
N VAL A 390 -55.81 16.46 105.31
CA VAL A 390 -56.86 17.48 105.45
C VAL A 390 -56.27 18.85 105.82
N LEU A 391 -55.25 18.91 106.69
CA LEU A 391 -54.56 20.16 107.03
C LEU A 391 -53.75 20.73 105.86
N GLU A 392 -53.15 19.90 105.01
CA GLU A 392 -52.44 20.34 103.80
C GLU A 392 -53.36 20.70 102.63
N THR A 393 -54.53 20.06 102.52
CA THR A 393 -55.51 20.34 101.46
C THR A 393 -56.52 21.43 101.83
N LEU A 394 -56.73 21.72 103.12
CA LEU A 394 -57.58 22.82 103.63
C LEU A 394 -57.23 24.17 103.00
N PRO A 395 -55.95 24.60 102.90
CA PRO A 395 -55.58 25.83 102.22
C PRO A 395 -55.93 25.84 100.73
N LYS A 396 -55.81 24.68 100.04
CA LYS A 396 -56.13 24.55 98.61
C LYS A 396 -57.63 24.60 98.37
N ILE A 397 -58.42 23.94 99.23
CA ILE A 397 -59.89 24.03 99.18
C ILE A 397 -60.36 25.44 99.51
N ALA A 398 -59.76 26.10 100.51
CA ALA A 398 -60.05 27.50 100.83
C ALA A 398 -59.71 28.45 99.66
N ALA A 399 -58.60 28.21 98.96
CA ALA A 399 -58.23 28.97 97.76
C ALA A 399 -59.25 28.77 96.62
N GLU A 400 -59.72 27.55 96.39
CA GLU A 400 -60.69 27.24 95.32
C GLU A 400 -62.11 27.74 95.66
N ILE A 401 -62.48 27.77 96.96
CA ILE A 401 -63.74 28.39 97.44
C ILE A 401 -63.67 29.93 97.39
N ALA A 402 -62.47 30.52 97.53
CA ALA A 402 -62.28 31.97 97.40
C ALA A 402 -62.19 32.43 95.92
N ALA A 403 -61.81 31.55 94.99
CA ALA A 403 -61.67 31.86 93.56
C ALA A 403 -62.89 32.56 92.92
N PRO A 404 -64.17 32.22 93.25
CA PRO A 404 -65.33 32.94 92.75
C PRO A 404 -65.46 34.36 93.30
N LEU A 405 -64.98 34.64 94.52
CA LEU A 405 -64.97 35.98 95.12
C LEU A 405 -63.88 36.87 94.52
N THR A 406 -62.72 36.31 94.18
CA THR A 406 -61.63 37.05 93.49
C THR A 406 -62.00 37.46 92.06
N ASN A 407 -62.86 36.69 91.39
CA ASN A 407 -63.28 36.95 90.01
C ASN A 407 -64.45 37.97 89.88
N ALA A 408 -65.08 38.39 90.97
CA ALA A 408 -66.20 39.34 90.95
C ALA A 408 -65.73 40.81 91.02
N LYS A 409 -65.64 41.50 89.87
CA LYS A 409 -65.16 42.90 89.77
C LYS A 409 -66.09 43.98 90.35
N LYS A 410 -67.39 43.71 90.55
CA LYS A 410 -68.34 44.65 91.16
C LYS A 410 -69.50 43.89 91.80
N VAL A 411 -69.62 43.96 93.12
CA VAL A 411 -70.77 43.43 93.85
C VAL A 411 -71.73 44.59 94.12
N THR A 412 -72.85 44.64 93.41
CA THR A 412 -73.95 45.59 93.69
C THR A 412 -74.95 44.94 94.64
N MET A 413 -74.96 45.38 95.89
CA MET A 413 -75.92 44.92 96.90
C MET A 413 -77.16 45.82 96.85
N VAL A 414 -78.31 45.25 96.48
CA VAL A 414 -79.60 45.97 96.47
C VAL A 414 -80.28 45.69 97.81
N SER A 415 -80.37 46.71 98.67
CA SER A 415 -81.01 46.59 99.98
C SER A 415 -82.48 47.01 99.89
N SER A 416 -83.38 46.09 100.23
CA SER A 416 -84.80 46.37 100.47
C SER A 416 -85.10 46.06 101.94
N GLY A 417 -84.99 47.06 102.82
CA GLY A 417 -85.39 46.96 104.23
C GLY A 417 -84.27 47.17 105.26
N LYS A 418 -84.61 47.85 106.36
CA LYS A 418 -83.72 48.30 107.46
C LYS A 418 -82.94 47.13 108.10
N GLY A 419 -81.66 47.03 107.74
CA GLY A 419 -80.65 46.18 108.37
C GLY A 419 -79.27 46.51 107.79
N ASP A 420 -78.22 46.43 108.60
CA ASP A 420 -76.86 46.88 108.26
C ASP A 420 -76.34 46.30 106.95
N VAL A 421 -75.90 47.21 106.07
CA VAL A 421 -75.35 46.90 104.74
C VAL A 421 -73.83 46.85 104.85
N GLY A 422 -73.21 45.69 104.57
CA GLY A 422 -71.75 45.54 104.61
C GLY A 422 -71.23 44.11 104.59
N ALA A 423 -69.90 43.97 104.58
CA ALA A 423 -69.15 42.70 104.47
C ALA A 423 -69.54 41.60 105.47
N LEU A 424 -70.15 41.97 106.60
CA LEU A 424 -70.63 41.05 107.65
C LEU A 424 -71.68 40.04 107.17
N LYS A 425 -72.54 40.39 106.20
CA LYS A 425 -73.53 39.44 105.66
C LYS A 425 -72.91 38.41 104.72
N LEU A 426 -71.89 38.81 103.95
CA LEU A 426 -71.11 37.92 103.09
C LEU A 426 -70.33 36.89 103.90
N THR A 427 -69.67 37.30 104.98
CA THR A 427 -68.97 36.36 105.86
C THR A 427 -69.94 35.39 106.55
N ASN A 428 -71.14 35.84 106.94
CA ASN A 428 -72.17 34.96 107.50
C ASN A 428 -72.73 33.97 106.47
N GLU A 429 -72.91 34.36 105.20
CA GLU A 429 -73.30 33.40 104.15
C GLU A 429 -72.19 32.39 103.85
N VAL A 430 -70.93 32.82 103.83
CA VAL A 430 -69.77 31.92 103.67
C VAL A 430 -69.69 30.94 104.85
N MET A 431 -69.88 31.41 106.09
CA MET A 431 -69.98 30.54 107.27
C MET A 431 -71.17 29.58 107.18
N GLY A 432 -72.31 30.02 106.67
CA GLY A 432 -73.48 29.15 106.46
C GLY A 432 -73.27 28.08 105.39
N ILE A 433 -72.48 28.35 104.35
CA ILE A 433 -72.03 27.33 103.38
C ILE A 433 -71.07 26.35 104.06
N MET A 434 -70.18 26.86 104.92
CA MET A 434 -69.22 26.06 105.68
C MET A 434 -69.91 25.14 106.70
N GLU A 435 -71.00 25.56 107.34
CA GLU A 435 -71.83 24.70 108.20
C GLU A 435 -72.57 23.61 107.44
N LYS A 436 -72.94 23.84 106.16
CA LYS A 436 -73.64 22.85 105.34
C LYS A 436 -72.70 21.88 104.61
N LEU A 437 -71.43 22.23 104.50
CA LEU A 437 -70.39 21.44 103.85
C LEU A 437 -70.27 19.99 104.38
N PRO A 438 -70.30 19.73 105.71
CA PRO A 438 -70.28 18.38 106.25
C PRO A 438 -71.43 17.50 105.71
N ASN A 439 -72.64 18.06 105.59
CA ASN A 439 -73.82 17.32 105.11
C ASN A 439 -73.73 17.00 103.61
N VAL A 440 -73.11 17.86 102.80
CA VAL A 440 -72.92 17.62 101.36
C VAL A 440 -71.89 16.52 101.12
N VAL A 441 -70.81 16.54 101.90
CA VAL A 441 -69.76 15.51 101.85
C VAL A 441 -70.33 14.15 102.30
N GLU A 442 -71.13 14.11 103.37
CA GLU A 442 -71.78 12.88 103.82
C GLU A 442 -72.67 12.25 102.72
N ASN A 443 -73.48 13.06 102.03
CA ASN A 443 -74.38 12.57 100.98
C ASN A 443 -73.64 12.05 99.72
N LEU A 444 -72.45 12.57 99.41
CA LEU A 444 -71.68 12.18 98.22
C LEU A 444 -70.65 11.07 98.47
N THR A 445 -70.16 10.95 99.71
CA THR A 445 -69.08 10.00 100.05
C THR A 445 -69.54 8.84 100.92
N GLY A 446 -70.75 8.89 101.48
CA GLY A 446 -71.29 7.84 102.37
C GLY A 446 -70.60 7.74 103.73
N ILE A 447 -69.65 8.64 104.04
CA ILE A 447 -68.85 8.62 105.26
C ILE A 447 -69.38 9.69 106.21
N ASN A 448 -69.90 9.26 107.36
CA ASN A 448 -70.45 10.14 108.39
C ASN A 448 -69.33 10.57 109.37
N ILE A 449 -68.66 11.67 109.04
CA ILE A 449 -67.47 12.20 109.73
C ILE A 449 -67.75 12.48 111.22
N SER A 450 -68.98 12.86 111.57
CA SER A 450 -69.40 13.16 112.95
C SER A 450 -69.46 11.93 113.87
N LYS A 451 -69.73 10.73 113.32
CA LYS A 451 -69.76 9.45 114.06
C LYS A 451 -68.36 8.89 114.27
N SER A 452 -67.46 9.05 113.27
CA SER A 452 -66.07 8.59 113.34
C SER A 452 -65.23 9.33 114.39
N MET A 453 -65.61 10.57 114.75
CA MET A 453 -64.95 11.33 115.82
C MET A 453 -65.38 10.94 117.24
N LYS A 454 -66.54 10.29 117.46
CA LYS A 454 -67.05 9.93 118.80
C LYS A 454 -66.63 8.53 119.27
N SER A 455 -66.32 7.60 118.36
CA SER A 455 -65.89 6.24 118.73
C SER A 455 -64.46 6.16 119.27
N THR A 456 -63.62 7.17 119.00
CA THR A 456 -62.20 7.18 119.35
C THR A 456 -61.92 7.78 120.76
N SER A 457 -62.95 8.22 121.48
CA SER A 457 -62.80 8.77 122.86
C SER A 457 -63.11 7.76 123.98
N ARG A 458 -63.40 6.48 123.67
CA ARG A 458 -63.57 5.39 124.64
C ARG A 458 -62.96 4.09 124.13
N ASN A 459 -61.62 4.03 124.12
CA ASN A 459 -60.80 2.88 124.52
C ASN A 459 -59.33 3.23 124.35
#